data_AF-A0A3C1ZBF9-F1
#
_entry.id   AF-A0A3C1ZBF9-F1
#
_cell.length_a   1.000
_cell.length_b   1.000
_cell.length_c   1.000
_cell.angle_alpha   90.00
_cell.angle_beta   90.00
_cell.angle_gamma   90.00
#
_symmetry.space_group_name_H-M   'P 1'
#
loop_
_entity.id
_entity.type
_entity.pdbx_description
1 polymer ?
#
loop_
_entity_poly.entity_id
_entity_poly.type
_entity_poly.pdbx_seq_one_letter_code
_entity_poly.pdbx_strand_id
1 'polypeptide(L)'
;MASAQTFTQATKVATEVNAIFGANNQCIGMDGNFYMQNGVDSRIDVYGAVNGALANTQIASTGGTPITVDDAGNMILSGQTFPNVFAGGENENDYLLVIPADGGDAVQVEIPEFLKGRVDLFGKALGDVMSEDGGHLFLTTNAAGANDIYDVVIVEGELDARHSQVLTTDITVSPTTVTTVSGYVNAAGETHILYYTRNAAAIDFLLENGVLTGRTLNLPNKGSSCGAWPFTMGGKDYIAYPTKLSATTNYLDGFAIAEIDAEGQGTIVAETEETISVPTARQIHNLNVQVDGNQATIYQYVPANYFATYT
;
A
#
# COMPACT_ATOMS: atom_id res chain seq x y z
N MET A 1 27.24 -20.84 3.66
CA MET A 1 26.24 -21.49 2.79
C MET A 1 25.02 -20.61 2.81
N ALA A 2 24.64 -20.00 1.69
CA ALA A 2 23.40 -19.23 1.62
C ALA A 2 22.23 -20.20 1.87
N SER A 3 21.38 -19.89 2.84
CA SER A 3 20.13 -20.62 3.04
C SER A 3 19.34 -20.54 1.74
N ALA A 4 18.94 -21.67 1.17
CA ALA A 4 18.05 -21.67 0.01
C ALA A 4 16.73 -21.00 0.43
N GLN A 5 16.42 -19.85 -0.15
CA GLN A 5 15.12 -19.24 0.01
C GLN A 5 14.11 -20.09 -0.75
N THR A 6 13.05 -20.52 -0.09
CA THR A 6 11.93 -21.23 -0.71
C THR A 6 10.83 -20.22 -0.95
N PHE A 7 10.29 -20.19 -2.17
CA PHE A 7 9.16 -19.35 -2.55
C PHE A 7 8.06 -20.24 -3.11
N THR A 8 6.89 -20.25 -2.46
CA THR A 8 5.79 -21.17 -2.78
C THR A 8 4.47 -20.43 -2.84
N GLN A 9 3.67 -20.68 -3.88
CA GLN A 9 2.27 -20.27 -3.90
C GLN A 9 1.49 -21.15 -2.92
N ALA A 10 0.98 -20.56 -1.85
CA ALA A 10 0.19 -21.25 -0.84
C ALA A 10 -1.28 -21.34 -1.29
N THR A 11 -1.84 -20.24 -1.80
CA THR A 11 -3.22 -20.20 -2.31
C THR A 11 -3.39 -19.33 -3.54
N LYS A 12 -4.41 -19.65 -4.33
CA LYS A 12 -4.94 -18.80 -5.40
C LYS A 12 -6.43 -19.07 -5.54
N VAL A 13 -7.25 -18.08 -5.20
CA VAL A 13 -8.70 -18.19 -5.18
C VAL A 13 -9.33 -17.13 -6.05
N ALA A 14 -10.11 -17.58 -7.04
CA ALA A 14 -10.85 -16.68 -7.90
C ALA A 14 -11.80 -15.81 -7.07
N THR A 15 -11.84 -14.52 -7.36
CA THR A 15 -12.83 -13.65 -6.74
C THR A 15 -14.17 -13.95 -7.38
N GLU A 16 -15.14 -14.51 -6.64
CA GLU A 16 -16.54 -14.57 -7.11
C GLU A 16 -17.16 -13.16 -7.28
N VAL A 17 -16.42 -12.12 -6.89
CA VAL A 17 -16.75 -10.70 -6.97
C VAL A 17 -16.75 -10.23 -8.44
N ASN A 18 -17.78 -10.64 -9.17
CA ASN A 18 -17.88 -10.50 -10.61
C ASN A 18 -18.60 -9.20 -11.08
N ALA A 19 -18.71 -8.14 -10.26
CA ALA A 19 -19.46 -6.95 -10.70
C ALA A 19 -19.17 -5.58 -10.08
N ILE A 20 -18.50 -5.46 -8.93
CA ILE A 20 -18.40 -4.14 -8.26
C ILE A 20 -17.09 -3.44 -8.65
N PHE A 21 -16.98 -3.09 -9.92
CA PHE A 21 -15.88 -2.31 -10.44
C PHE A 21 -16.15 -0.81 -10.26
N GLY A 22 -15.29 -0.12 -9.50
CA GLY A 22 -15.30 1.34 -9.39
C GLY A 22 -15.01 1.86 -7.99
N ALA A 23 -15.45 1.14 -6.94
CA ALA A 23 -15.27 1.52 -5.54
C ALA A 23 -14.47 0.51 -4.69
N ASN A 24 -14.00 -0.58 -5.30
CA ASN A 24 -13.22 -1.64 -4.64
C ASN A 24 -11.81 -1.68 -5.25
N ASN A 25 -11.04 -0.59 -5.07
CA ASN A 25 -9.76 -0.42 -5.77
C ASN A 25 -8.57 -1.04 -5.01
N GLN A 26 -8.68 -1.21 -3.69
CA GLN A 26 -7.59 -1.66 -2.85
C GLN A 26 -8.04 -2.75 -1.86
N CYS A 27 -7.12 -3.67 -1.59
CA CYS A 27 -7.27 -4.74 -0.62
C CYS A 27 -5.92 -4.93 0.05
N ILE A 28 -5.95 -5.26 1.33
CA ILE A 28 -4.78 -5.65 2.11
C ILE A 28 -4.99 -7.08 2.63
N GLY A 29 -3.92 -7.82 2.81
CA GLY A 29 -3.93 -9.10 3.50
C GLY A 29 -3.16 -9.06 4.82
N MET A 30 -3.69 -9.71 5.83
CA MET A 30 -3.16 -9.72 7.19
C MET A 30 -3.77 -10.90 7.94
N ASP A 31 -2.97 -11.58 8.76
CA ASP A 31 -3.42 -12.65 9.66
C ASP A 31 -4.23 -13.74 8.96
N GLY A 32 -3.77 -14.13 7.77
CA GLY A 32 -4.41 -15.18 6.97
C GLY A 32 -5.76 -14.77 6.38
N ASN A 33 -6.07 -13.48 6.30
CA ASN A 33 -7.28 -12.94 5.67
C ASN A 33 -6.94 -11.86 4.64
N PHE A 34 -7.87 -11.61 3.73
CA PHE A 34 -7.91 -10.45 2.84
C PHE A 34 -9.05 -9.52 3.28
N TYR A 35 -8.75 -8.24 3.42
CA TYR A 35 -9.67 -7.17 3.77
C TYR A 35 -9.85 -6.28 2.55
N MET A 36 -10.98 -6.46 1.86
CA MET A 36 -11.28 -5.72 0.64
C MET A 36 -12.21 -4.55 0.96
N GLN A 37 -11.76 -3.33 0.68
CA GLN A 37 -12.60 -2.17 0.84
C GLN A 37 -13.71 -2.16 -0.21
N ASN A 38 -14.95 -2.07 0.25
CA ASN A 38 -16.13 -1.92 -0.59
C ASN A 38 -16.80 -0.56 -0.35
N GLY A 39 -16.34 0.44 -1.11
CA GLY A 39 -16.85 1.81 -1.00
C GLY A 39 -18.30 1.99 -1.50
N VAL A 40 -18.88 1.04 -2.24
CA VAL A 40 -20.30 1.12 -2.63
C VAL A 40 -21.20 0.89 -1.42
N ASP A 41 -20.87 -0.15 -0.65
CA ASP A 41 -21.68 -0.58 0.47
C ASP A 41 -21.17 -0.06 1.82
N SER A 42 -20.11 0.74 1.81
CA SER A 42 -19.43 1.27 3.01
C SER A 42 -19.09 0.17 4.02
N ARG A 43 -18.46 -0.90 3.52
CA ARG A 43 -18.00 -2.02 4.35
C ARG A 43 -16.66 -2.58 3.87
N ILE A 44 -16.01 -3.35 4.73
CA ILE A 44 -14.89 -4.22 4.36
C ILE A 44 -15.42 -5.65 4.25
N ASP A 45 -15.23 -6.25 3.08
CA ASP A 45 -15.50 -7.66 2.82
C ASP A 45 -14.25 -8.47 3.21
N VAL A 46 -14.39 -9.39 4.17
CA VAL A 46 -13.28 -10.20 4.70
C VAL A 46 -13.29 -11.58 4.06
N TYR A 47 -12.17 -12.00 3.47
CA TYR A 47 -12.01 -13.33 2.85
C TYR A 47 -10.90 -14.11 3.53
N GLY A 48 -11.15 -15.38 3.87
CA GLY A 48 -10.09 -16.24 4.38
C GLY A 48 -9.06 -16.54 3.30
N ALA A 49 -7.77 -16.33 3.56
CA ALA A 49 -6.72 -16.51 2.56
C ALA A 49 -6.53 -17.97 2.12
N VAL A 50 -6.92 -18.93 2.96
CA VAL A 50 -6.77 -20.38 2.71
C VAL A 50 -7.80 -20.93 1.73
N ASN A 51 -9.06 -20.51 1.86
CA ASN A 51 -10.18 -21.04 1.08
C ASN A 51 -10.85 -19.99 0.16
N GLY A 52 -10.47 -18.72 0.30
CA GLY A 52 -11.08 -17.56 -0.36
C GLY A 52 -12.58 -17.43 -0.14
N ALA A 53 -13.10 -18.07 0.91
CA ALA A 53 -14.49 -17.93 1.30
C ALA A 53 -14.67 -16.57 1.98
N LEU A 54 -15.74 -15.88 1.62
CA LEU A 54 -16.18 -14.69 2.35
C LEU A 54 -16.49 -15.13 3.79
N ALA A 55 -15.81 -14.51 4.75
CA ALA A 55 -16.16 -14.67 6.15
C ALA A 55 -17.55 -14.08 6.39
N ASN A 56 -18.33 -14.66 7.30
CA ASN A 56 -19.65 -14.12 7.67
C ASN A 56 -19.56 -12.79 8.46
N THR A 57 -18.37 -12.19 8.55
CA THR A 57 -18.11 -10.94 9.25
C THR A 57 -17.85 -9.85 8.22
N GLN A 58 -18.68 -8.81 8.27
CA GLN A 58 -18.50 -7.56 7.52
C GLN A 58 -18.15 -6.47 8.52
N ILE A 59 -17.14 -5.66 8.21
CA ILE A 59 -16.71 -4.56 9.06
C ILE A 59 -17.26 -3.26 8.47
N ALA A 60 -17.85 -2.40 9.30
CA ALA A 60 -18.32 -1.10 8.84
C ALA A 60 -17.15 -0.26 8.33
N SER A 61 -17.39 0.50 7.26
CA SER A 61 -16.36 1.29 6.57
C SER A 61 -16.99 2.58 6.00
N THR A 62 -16.28 3.22 5.09
CA THR A 62 -16.58 4.50 4.44
C THR A 62 -16.88 4.29 2.94
N GLY A 63 -17.27 5.37 2.24
CA GLY A 63 -17.51 5.35 0.79
C GLY A 63 -16.23 5.37 -0.07
N GLY A 64 -15.06 5.34 0.57
CA GLY A 64 -13.77 5.55 -0.06
C GLY A 64 -13.23 4.29 -0.72
N THR A 65 -12.14 4.45 -1.47
CA THR A 65 -11.46 3.31 -2.13
C THR A 65 -10.13 2.85 -1.56
N PRO A 66 -9.32 3.71 -0.90
CA PRO A 66 -8.07 3.26 -0.34
C PRO A 66 -8.27 2.61 1.03
N ILE A 67 -7.50 1.55 1.26
CA ILE A 67 -7.33 0.87 2.54
C ILE A 67 -5.86 0.50 2.67
N THR A 68 -5.29 0.68 3.85
CA THR A 68 -3.94 0.21 4.19
C THR A 68 -3.89 -0.29 5.63
N VAL A 69 -2.71 -0.72 6.05
CA VAL A 69 -2.41 -1.20 7.40
C VAL A 69 -1.11 -0.55 7.89
N ASP A 70 -1.01 -0.33 9.19
CA ASP A 70 0.23 0.06 9.87
C ASP A 70 1.01 -1.18 10.36
N ASP A 71 2.08 -0.98 11.14
CA ASP A 71 2.91 -2.09 11.62
C ASP A 71 2.28 -2.89 12.77
N ALA A 72 1.26 -2.33 13.44
CA ALA A 72 0.52 -2.98 14.51
C ALA A 72 -0.74 -3.73 14.03
N GLY A 73 -1.11 -3.58 12.75
CA GLY A 73 -2.28 -4.23 12.16
C GLY A 73 -3.53 -3.35 12.16
N ASN A 74 -3.43 -2.08 12.54
CA ASN A 74 -4.58 -1.17 12.49
C ASN A 74 -4.89 -0.86 11.02
N MET A 75 -6.16 -1.00 10.62
CA MET A 75 -6.56 -0.67 9.25
C MET A 75 -6.87 0.81 9.14
N ILE A 76 -6.40 1.44 8.06
CA ILE A 76 -6.59 2.88 7.81
C ILE A 76 -7.29 3.06 6.46
N LEU A 77 -8.38 3.82 6.46
CA LEU A 77 -9.25 4.05 5.30
C LEU A 77 -9.51 5.53 5.11
N SER A 78 -9.79 5.95 3.87
CA SER A 78 -10.23 7.32 3.61
C SER A 78 -11.70 7.50 4.00
N GLY A 79 -12.03 8.57 4.71
CA GLY A 79 -13.41 9.00 4.97
C GLY A 79 -14.18 9.48 3.73
N GLN A 80 -13.48 9.70 2.60
CA GLN A 80 -14.05 10.22 1.36
C GLN A 80 -15.04 9.27 0.70
N THR A 81 -15.80 9.79 -0.27
CA THR A 81 -16.46 8.99 -1.31
C THR A 81 -15.64 9.02 -2.59
N PHE A 82 -15.61 7.95 -3.38
CA PHE A 82 -14.92 7.97 -4.67
C PHE A 82 -15.51 9.01 -5.66
N PRO A 83 -14.69 9.83 -6.35
CA PRO A 83 -13.23 9.93 -6.25
C PRO A 83 -12.78 10.58 -4.94
N ASN A 84 -11.76 10.03 -4.28
CA ASN A 84 -11.36 10.48 -2.93
C ASN A 84 -10.61 11.80 -3.01
N VAL A 85 -11.30 12.92 -2.84
CA VAL A 85 -10.75 14.27 -2.95
C VAL A 85 -10.82 14.96 -1.59
N PHE A 86 -9.68 15.06 -0.93
CA PHE A 86 -9.57 15.82 0.31
C PHE A 86 -9.58 17.32 0.01
N ALA A 87 -10.26 18.12 0.83
CA ALA A 87 -10.29 19.57 0.73
C ALA A 87 -9.59 20.28 1.90
N GLY A 88 -8.84 19.55 2.72
CA GLY A 88 -8.08 20.08 3.86
C GLY A 88 -8.94 20.34 5.09
N GLY A 89 -9.84 19.41 5.43
CA GLY A 89 -10.70 19.50 6.61
C GLY A 89 -11.97 20.33 6.40
N GLU A 90 -12.31 20.70 5.16
CA GLU A 90 -13.38 21.67 4.86
C GLU A 90 -14.77 21.02 4.67
N ASN A 91 -14.86 19.69 4.69
CA ASN A 91 -16.03 18.90 4.34
C ASN A 91 -16.19 17.70 5.29
N GLU A 92 -17.43 17.25 5.48
CA GLU A 92 -17.80 16.22 6.48
C GLU A 92 -17.12 14.85 6.30
N ASN A 93 -16.53 14.60 5.13
CA ASN A 93 -15.83 13.36 4.78
C ASN A 93 -14.29 13.50 4.80
N ASP A 94 -13.76 14.67 5.18
CA ASP A 94 -12.33 14.94 5.33
C ASP A 94 -11.80 14.36 6.64
N TYR A 95 -11.75 13.04 6.72
CA TYR A 95 -11.15 12.29 7.81
C TYR A 95 -10.51 11.00 7.28
N LEU A 96 -9.72 10.35 8.13
CA LEU A 96 -9.31 8.96 7.99
C LEU A 96 -10.11 8.13 9.00
N LEU A 97 -10.61 6.96 8.57
CA LEU A 97 -11.18 6.00 9.51
C LEU A 97 -10.07 5.01 9.90
N VAL A 98 -9.79 4.90 11.20
CA VAL A 98 -8.86 3.91 11.74
C VAL A 98 -9.68 2.84 12.47
N ILE A 99 -9.42 1.58 12.14
CA ILE A 99 -10.02 0.41 12.79
C ILE A 99 -8.92 -0.27 13.61
N PRO A 100 -8.96 -0.18 14.95
CA PRO A 100 -7.94 -0.74 15.82
C PRO A 100 -7.79 -2.27 15.68
N ALA A 101 -6.55 -2.74 15.71
CA ALA A 101 -6.21 -4.16 15.62
C ALA A 101 -6.69 -4.98 16.83
N ASP A 102 -6.83 -4.34 17.98
CA ASP A 102 -7.28 -4.96 19.24
C ASP A 102 -8.80 -5.22 19.30
N GLY A 103 -9.54 -4.81 18.25
CA GLY A 103 -10.99 -4.93 18.16
C GLY A 103 -11.76 -3.82 18.87
N GLY A 104 -11.09 -2.73 19.24
CA GLY A 104 -11.72 -1.50 19.71
C GLY A 104 -12.63 -0.84 18.67
N ASP A 105 -13.36 0.19 19.10
CA ASP A 105 -14.23 0.96 18.23
C ASP A 105 -13.41 1.73 17.17
N ALA A 106 -13.95 1.81 15.96
CA ALA A 106 -13.31 2.60 14.90
C ALA A 106 -13.31 4.10 15.25
N VAL A 107 -12.20 4.79 14.96
CA VAL A 107 -12.01 6.21 15.26
C VAL A 107 -11.88 7.02 13.98
N GLN A 108 -12.44 8.23 13.98
CA GLN A 108 -12.27 9.19 12.89
C GLN A 108 -11.13 10.14 13.25
N VAL A 109 -10.10 10.15 12.42
CA VAL A 109 -8.94 11.02 12.55
C VAL A 109 -9.09 12.18 11.57
N GLU A 110 -9.00 13.41 12.06
CA GLU A 110 -8.99 14.58 11.20
C GLU A 110 -7.81 14.53 10.20
N ILE A 111 -7.94 15.20 9.06
CA ILE A 111 -6.82 15.38 8.13
C ILE A 111 -6.16 16.75 8.29
N PRO A 112 -4.87 16.90 7.96
CA PRO A 112 -4.23 18.21 7.97
C PRO A 112 -4.84 19.18 6.94
N GLU A 113 -4.95 20.46 7.31
CA GLU A 113 -5.51 21.51 6.44
C GLU A 113 -4.78 21.69 5.10
N PHE A 114 -3.49 21.34 5.07
CA PHE A 114 -2.66 21.44 3.87
C PHE A 114 -2.87 20.28 2.89
N LEU A 115 -3.50 19.16 3.30
CA LEU A 115 -3.72 18.01 2.44
C LEU A 115 -4.93 18.25 1.53
N LYS A 116 -4.68 18.69 0.29
CA LYS A 116 -5.73 19.00 -0.69
C LYS A 116 -5.50 18.28 -2.01
N GLY A 117 -6.52 17.61 -2.52
CA GLY A 117 -6.51 16.93 -3.81
C GLY A 117 -6.85 15.45 -3.72
N ARG A 118 -6.76 14.75 -4.87
CA ARG A 118 -7.25 13.38 -4.97
C ARG A 118 -6.20 12.35 -4.55
N VAL A 119 -6.60 11.40 -3.71
CA VAL A 119 -5.78 10.29 -3.20
C VAL A 119 -6.55 8.98 -3.27
N ASP A 120 -6.42 8.22 -4.37
CA ASP A 120 -7.24 7.02 -4.58
C ASP A 120 -6.65 5.72 -4.00
N LEU A 121 -5.37 5.73 -3.64
CA LEU A 121 -4.62 4.58 -3.13
C LEU A 121 -3.76 5.01 -1.94
N PHE A 122 -3.65 4.14 -0.93
CA PHE A 122 -2.70 4.32 0.17
C PHE A 122 -1.51 3.36 0.01
N GLY A 123 -0.32 3.80 0.43
CA GLY A 123 0.80 2.87 0.64
C GLY A 123 0.81 2.34 2.07
N LYS A 124 1.85 1.59 2.42
CA LYS A 124 2.08 1.07 3.77
C LYS A 124 2.22 2.23 4.77
N ALA A 125 1.48 2.18 5.88
CA ALA A 125 1.70 3.07 7.01
C ALA A 125 2.86 2.54 7.89
N LEU A 126 3.53 3.45 8.59
CA LEU A 126 4.70 3.15 9.42
C LEU A 126 4.36 3.40 10.90
N GLY A 127 4.78 2.52 11.79
CA GLY A 127 4.52 2.64 13.23
C GLY A 127 3.15 2.12 13.65
N ASP A 128 2.64 2.60 14.78
CA ASP A 128 1.36 2.20 15.37
C ASP A 128 0.53 3.46 15.67
N VAL A 129 -0.46 3.72 14.82
CA VAL A 129 -1.27 4.94 14.89
C VAL A 129 -2.16 5.00 16.15
N MET A 130 -2.34 3.88 16.86
CA MET A 130 -3.12 3.80 18.10
C MET A 130 -2.24 3.84 19.35
N SER A 131 -0.91 3.95 19.20
CA SER A 131 0.04 4.00 20.32
C SER A 131 0.45 5.42 20.71
N GLU A 132 1.11 5.55 21.89
CA GLU A 132 1.74 6.79 22.36
C GLU A 132 2.91 7.25 21.47
N ASP A 133 3.61 6.30 20.82
CA ASP A 133 4.70 6.61 19.87
C ASP A 133 4.16 7.05 18.50
N GLY A 134 2.92 6.68 18.20
CA GLY A 134 2.20 7.02 16.98
C GLY A 134 2.66 6.31 15.72
N GLY A 135 2.10 6.76 14.60
CA GLY A 135 2.41 6.26 13.27
C GLY A 135 2.26 7.33 12.19
N HIS A 136 2.78 7.00 11.01
CA HIS A 136 2.89 7.87 9.86
C HIS A 136 2.15 7.28 8.67
N LEU A 137 1.23 8.06 8.09
CA LEU A 137 0.65 7.79 6.79
C LEU A 137 1.20 8.80 5.78
N PHE A 138 2.04 8.30 4.87
CA PHE A 138 2.59 9.12 3.80
C PHE A 138 1.67 9.14 2.60
N LEU A 139 1.37 10.34 2.08
CA LEU A 139 0.41 10.52 1.00
C LEU A 139 0.97 11.44 -0.09
N THR A 140 0.37 11.37 -1.27
CA THR A 140 0.57 12.35 -2.32
C THR A 140 -0.73 12.55 -3.10
N THR A 141 -0.93 13.76 -3.61
CA THR A 141 -2.19 14.16 -4.27
C THR A 141 -1.95 14.39 -5.76
N ASN A 142 -2.93 14.06 -6.60
CA ASN A 142 -2.81 14.28 -8.06
C ASN A 142 -3.07 15.73 -8.51
N ALA A 143 -3.05 16.72 -7.62
CA ALA A 143 -3.37 18.10 -7.96
C ALA A 143 -2.44 18.62 -9.08
N ALA A 144 -2.93 19.50 -9.95
CA ALA A 144 -2.14 19.97 -11.09
C ALA A 144 -0.87 20.68 -10.60
N GLY A 145 0.31 20.17 -11.01
CA GLY A 145 1.59 20.68 -10.54
C GLY A 145 2.00 20.21 -9.14
N ALA A 146 1.28 19.26 -8.54
CA ALA A 146 1.65 18.65 -7.28
C ALA A 146 3.00 17.95 -7.42
N ASN A 147 3.92 18.26 -6.51
CA ASN A 147 5.17 17.54 -6.29
C ASN A 147 5.33 17.16 -4.81
N ASP A 148 4.25 17.29 -4.05
CA ASP A 148 4.28 17.21 -2.59
C ASP A 148 4.08 15.77 -2.14
N ILE A 149 4.88 15.39 -1.13
CA ILE A 149 4.66 14.21 -0.32
C ILE A 149 4.31 14.71 1.07
N TYR A 150 3.21 14.23 1.62
CA TYR A 150 2.70 14.61 2.92
C TYR A 150 3.04 13.52 3.94
N ASP A 151 3.41 13.93 5.14
CA ASP A 151 3.49 13.09 6.32
C ASP A 151 2.30 13.44 7.22
N VAL A 152 1.36 12.49 7.35
CA VAL A 152 0.23 12.61 8.27
C VAL A 152 0.55 11.77 9.50
N VAL A 153 0.84 12.46 10.61
CA VAL A 153 1.22 11.84 11.88
C VAL A 153 -0.03 11.63 12.73
N ILE A 154 -0.23 10.42 13.21
CA ILE A 154 -1.37 10.01 14.03
C ILE A 154 -0.85 9.40 15.32
N VAL A 155 -1.31 9.88 16.46
CA VAL A 155 -0.91 9.42 17.80
C VAL A 155 -2.18 9.09 18.58
N GLU A 156 -2.26 7.90 19.17
CA GLU A 156 -3.43 7.44 19.93
C GLU A 156 -4.77 7.61 19.18
N GLY A 157 -4.78 7.47 17.86
CA GLY A 157 -5.98 7.64 17.04
C GLY A 157 -6.41 9.10 16.83
N GLU A 158 -5.55 10.07 17.11
CA GLU A 158 -5.77 11.50 16.88
C GLU A 158 -4.72 12.10 15.94
N LEU A 159 -5.10 13.13 15.19
CA LEU A 159 -4.17 13.85 14.30
C LEU A 159 -3.15 14.61 15.14
N ASP A 160 -1.86 14.32 14.95
CA ASP A 160 -0.80 15.19 15.43
C ASP A 160 -0.49 16.28 14.40
N ALA A 161 -1.27 17.36 14.44
CA ALA A 161 -1.15 18.48 13.53
C ALA A 161 0.20 19.23 13.67
N ARG A 162 0.91 19.07 14.79
CA ARG A 162 2.19 19.74 15.02
C ARG A 162 3.33 19.06 14.27
N HIS A 163 3.27 17.73 14.16
CA HIS A 163 4.30 16.94 13.48
C HIS A 163 3.92 16.54 12.06
N SER A 164 2.64 16.61 11.70
CA SER A 164 2.18 16.49 10.32
C SER A 164 2.69 17.63 9.44
N GLN A 165 3.21 17.32 8.26
CA GLN A 165 3.87 18.31 7.40
C GLN A 165 3.87 17.93 5.91
N VAL A 166 4.15 18.93 5.07
CA VAL A 166 4.59 18.71 3.69
C VAL A 166 6.10 18.47 3.70
N LEU A 167 6.54 17.34 3.17
CA LEU A 167 7.96 16.97 3.13
C LEU A 167 8.68 17.69 2.00
N THR A 168 9.93 18.09 2.25
CA THR A 168 10.80 18.69 1.23
C THR A 168 11.58 17.60 0.52
N THR A 169 11.52 17.52 -0.81
CA THR A 169 12.23 16.51 -1.61
C THR A 169 13.29 17.15 -2.52
N ASP A 170 14.44 16.47 -2.65
CA ASP A 170 15.50 16.82 -3.61
C ASP A 170 15.24 16.33 -5.04
N ILE A 171 14.30 15.40 -5.21
CA ILE A 171 13.85 14.88 -6.49
C ILE A 171 12.40 15.31 -6.75
N THR A 172 12.16 15.83 -7.96
CA THR A 172 10.79 16.09 -8.43
C THR A 172 10.03 14.80 -8.65
N VAL A 173 8.92 14.63 -7.94
CA VAL A 173 7.94 13.57 -8.17
C VAL A 173 6.81 14.07 -9.07
N SER A 174 5.98 13.16 -9.59
CA SER A 174 4.85 13.52 -10.44
C SER A 174 3.69 12.58 -10.14
N PRO A 175 3.02 12.77 -9.00
CA PRO A 175 1.97 11.89 -8.52
C PRO A 175 0.80 11.85 -9.49
N THR A 176 0.22 10.66 -9.61
CA THR A 176 -1.00 10.37 -10.35
C THR A 176 -2.01 9.71 -9.43
N THR A 177 -3.25 9.52 -9.88
CA THR A 177 -4.29 8.78 -9.13
C THR A 177 -3.93 7.33 -8.82
N VAL A 178 -2.84 6.81 -9.38
CA VAL A 178 -2.35 5.44 -9.18
C VAL A 178 -0.88 5.50 -8.75
N THR A 179 -0.67 6.16 -7.62
CA THR A 179 0.62 6.31 -6.94
C THR A 179 0.42 5.91 -5.49
N THR A 180 1.35 5.14 -4.94
CA THR A 180 1.40 4.80 -3.53
C THR A 180 2.68 5.35 -2.93
N VAL A 181 2.60 5.75 -1.67
CA VAL A 181 3.72 6.25 -0.89
C VAL A 181 3.75 5.41 0.39
N SER A 182 4.78 4.57 0.53
CA SER A 182 4.83 3.52 1.56
C SER A 182 6.00 3.76 2.51
N GLY A 183 5.73 3.88 3.81
CA GLY A 183 6.77 4.02 4.83
C GLY A 183 7.33 2.67 5.29
N TYR A 184 8.65 2.59 5.50
CA TYR A 184 9.30 1.43 6.11
C TYR A 184 10.57 1.82 6.85
N VAL A 185 11.00 0.97 7.78
CA VAL A 185 12.34 1.06 8.39
C VAL A 185 13.25 0.07 7.67
N ASN A 186 14.36 0.56 7.12
CA ASN A 186 15.32 -0.28 6.41
C ASN A 186 16.13 -1.17 7.39
N ALA A 187 16.98 -2.03 6.84
CA ALA A 187 17.85 -2.93 7.61
C ALA A 187 18.87 -2.21 8.52
N ALA A 188 19.19 -0.95 8.21
CA ALA A 188 20.05 -0.10 9.03
C ALA A 188 19.32 0.63 10.16
N GLY A 189 17.98 0.55 10.22
CA GLY A 189 17.15 1.25 11.21
C GLY A 189 16.75 2.67 10.79
N GLU A 190 16.93 3.03 9.52
CA GLU A 190 16.59 4.34 8.97
C GLU A 190 15.16 4.34 8.43
N THR A 191 14.45 5.46 8.58
CA THR A 191 13.11 5.64 8.03
C THR A 191 13.19 5.99 6.55
N HIS A 192 12.51 5.18 5.74
CA HIS A 192 12.46 5.30 4.31
C HIS A 192 11.02 5.41 3.80
N ILE A 193 10.87 6.02 2.63
CA ILE A 193 9.61 6.12 1.91
C ILE A 193 9.78 5.62 0.48
N LEU A 194 9.04 4.58 0.13
CA LEU A 194 8.91 4.13 -1.26
C LEU A 194 7.84 4.95 -1.97
N TYR A 195 8.25 5.82 -2.87
CA TYR A 195 7.37 6.43 -3.87
C TYR A 195 7.26 5.50 -5.09
N TYR A 196 6.07 4.95 -5.31
CA TYR A 196 5.83 3.99 -6.37
C TYR A 196 4.69 4.46 -7.29
N THR A 197 5.00 4.59 -8.58
CA THR A 197 4.02 4.92 -9.60
C THR A 197 4.18 4.03 -10.82
N ARG A 198 3.11 3.88 -11.60
CA ARG A 198 3.12 3.04 -12.81
C ARG A 198 3.93 3.62 -13.97
N ASN A 199 4.09 4.94 -14.04
CA ASN A 199 4.58 5.65 -15.22
C ASN A 199 6.05 6.08 -15.15
N ALA A 200 6.74 5.76 -14.05
CA ALA A 200 8.12 6.13 -13.82
C ALA A 200 8.85 5.03 -13.05
N ALA A 201 10.17 5.18 -12.95
CA ALA A 201 10.96 4.40 -11.99
C ALA A 201 10.46 4.68 -10.56
N ALA A 202 10.54 3.67 -9.69
CA ALA A 202 10.28 3.87 -8.27
C ALA A 202 11.42 4.69 -7.65
N ILE A 203 11.11 5.45 -6.61
CA ILE A 203 12.10 6.21 -5.86
C ILE A 203 12.00 5.76 -4.41
N ASP A 204 13.13 5.44 -3.83
CA ASP A 204 13.26 5.26 -2.38
C ASP A 204 13.85 6.54 -1.79
N PHE A 205 13.18 7.10 -0.79
CA PHE A 205 13.62 8.31 -0.11
C PHE A 205 14.06 7.97 1.30
N LEU A 206 15.26 8.39 1.68
CA LEU A 206 15.64 8.51 3.08
C LEU A 206 14.95 9.74 3.68
N LEU A 207 14.25 9.58 4.80
CA LEU A 207 13.61 10.66 5.54
C LEU A 207 14.47 11.08 6.74
N GLU A 208 14.94 12.32 6.72
CA GLU A 208 15.67 12.94 7.83
C GLU A 208 15.12 14.35 8.12
N ASN A 209 14.56 14.55 9.31
CA ASN A 209 14.10 15.86 9.78
C ASN A 209 13.16 16.60 8.79
N GLY A 210 12.21 15.89 8.18
CA GLY A 210 11.25 16.45 7.21
C GLY A 210 11.82 16.65 5.80
N VAL A 211 13.05 16.20 5.55
CA VAL A 211 13.72 16.25 4.24
C VAL A 211 13.84 14.84 3.67
N LEU A 212 13.46 14.70 2.41
CA LEU A 212 13.56 13.48 1.62
C LEU A 212 14.76 13.58 0.68
N THR A 213 15.69 12.63 0.82
CA THR A 213 16.82 12.44 -0.10
C THR A 213 16.56 11.20 -0.94
N GLY A 214 16.31 11.40 -2.23
CA GLY A 214 15.82 10.35 -3.11
C GLY A 214 16.91 9.58 -3.84
N ARG A 215 16.69 8.28 -4.02
CA ARG A 215 17.43 7.44 -4.97
C ARG A 215 16.46 6.77 -5.93
N THR A 216 16.74 6.88 -7.23
CA THR A 216 15.96 6.16 -8.24
C THR A 216 16.31 4.68 -8.19
N LEU A 217 15.30 3.83 -8.04
CA LEU A 217 15.47 2.39 -7.99
C LEU A 217 15.50 1.80 -9.40
N ASN A 218 16.40 0.84 -9.60
CA ASN A 218 16.39 -0.03 -10.76
C ASN A 218 15.80 -1.39 -10.39
N LEU A 219 14.48 -1.52 -10.59
CA LEU A 219 13.73 -2.75 -10.34
C LEU A 219 13.63 -3.55 -11.65
N PRO A 220 14.29 -4.73 -11.77
CA PRO A 220 14.23 -5.53 -12.99
C PRO A 220 12.78 -5.89 -13.33
N ASN A 221 12.43 -5.80 -14.62
CA ASN A 221 11.09 -6.10 -15.14
C ASN A 221 9.94 -5.28 -14.51
N LYS A 222 10.20 -4.14 -13.85
CA LYS A 222 9.13 -3.34 -13.23
C LYS A 222 7.99 -3.06 -14.21
N GLY A 223 6.79 -3.46 -13.81
CA GLY A 223 5.58 -3.31 -14.60
C GLY A 223 4.98 -1.92 -14.52
N SER A 224 3.88 -1.76 -15.27
CA SER A 224 3.09 -0.53 -15.31
C SER A 224 1.83 -0.59 -14.44
N SER A 225 1.75 -1.50 -13.46
CA SER A 225 0.71 -1.47 -12.43
C SER A 225 1.22 -0.74 -11.20
N CYS A 226 0.32 -0.11 -10.44
CA CYS A 226 0.59 0.36 -9.08
C CYS A 226 0.31 -0.76 -8.05
N GLY A 227 0.97 -0.70 -6.89
CA GLY A 227 0.77 -1.64 -5.76
C GLY A 227 2.05 -2.40 -5.40
N ALA A 228 3.07 -1.66 -4.94
CA ALA A 228 4.31 -2.23 -4.43
C ALA A 228 4.39 -2.06 -2.91
N TRP A 229 5.16 -2.94 -2.26
CA TRP A 229 5.29 -2.99 -0.82
C TRP A 229 6.75 -3.17 -0.41
N PRO A 230 7.37 -2.18 0.27
CA PRO A 230 8.69 -2.35 0.85
C PRO A 230 8.61 -3.13 2.18
N PHE A 231 9.62 -3.93 2.48
CA PHE A 231 9.73 -4.64 3.75
C PHE A 231 11.18 -5.03 4.06
N THR A 232 11.46 -5.24 5.33
CA THR A 232 12.78 -5.63 5.83
C THR A 232 12.68 -7.01 6.46
N MET A 233 13.59 -7.93 6.11
CA MET A 233 13.60 -9.29 6.66
C MET A 233 15.02 -9.82 6.71
N GLY A 234 15.42 -10.45 7.82
CA GLY A 234 16.76 -11.05 7.93
C GLY A 234 17.93 -10.07 7.76
N GLY A 235 17.74 -8.79 8.11
CA GLY A 235 18.76 -7.74 7.97
C GLY A 235 18.99 -7.26 6.54
N LYS A 236 17.99 -7.41 5.67
CA LYS A 236 18.02 -6.99 4.27
C LYS A 236 16.72 -6.30 3.89
N ASP A 237 16.82 -5.40 2.92
CA ASP A 237 15.70 -4.63 2.38
C ASP A 237 15.16 -5.27 1.10
N TYR A 238 13.83 -5.35 1.01
CA TYR A 238 13.13 -5.96 -0.09
C TYR A 238 11.98 -5.08 -0.57
N ILE A 239 11.63 -5.23 -1.84
CA ILE A 239 10.40 -4.69 -2.41
C ILE A 239 9.68 -5.80 -3.16
N ALA A 240 8.41 -6.03 -2.82
CA ALA A 240 7.47 -6.76 -3.67
C ALA A 240 6.82 -5.77 -4.64
N TYR A 241 6.91 -6.01 -5.95
CA TYR A 241 6.40 -5.08 -6.95
C TYR A 241 5.84 -5.78 -8.19
N PRO A 242 4.81 -5.19 -8.84
CA PRO A 242 4.28 -5.70 -10.10
C PRO A 242 5.34 -5.72 -11.20
N THR A 243 5.42 -6.81 -11.95
CA THR A 243 6.33 -6.95 -13.10
C THR A 243 5.56 -6.88 -14.42
N LYS A 244 6.33 -6.72 -15.50
CA LYS A 244 5.89 -6.87 -16.87
C LYS A 244 6.86 -7.83 -17.56
N LEU A 245 6.43 -9.07 -17.74
CA LEU A 245 7.18 -10.10 -18.44
C LEU A 245 6.76 -10.17 -19.92
N SER A 246 5.49 -9.90 -20.22
CA SER A 246 5.03 -9.70 -21.59
C SER A 246 5.52 -8.37 -22.15
N ALA A 247 6.26 -8.39 -23.25
CA ALA A 247 6.73 -7.16 -23.90
C ALA A 247 5.58 -6.27 -24.41
N THR A 248 4.44 -6.86 -24.76
CA THR A 248 3.35 -6.19 -25.49
C THR A 248 2.13 -5.83 -24.64
N THR A 249 1.99 -6.43 -23.47
CA THR A 249 0.80 -6.28 -22.62
C THR A 249 1.18 -5.69 -21.28
N ASN A 250 0.35 -4.76 -20.78
CA ASN A 250 0.52 -4.12 -19.47
C ASN A 250 -0.63 -4.54 -18.53
N TYR A 251 -0.44 -4.26 -17.24
CA TYR A 251 -1.45 -4.42 -16.19
C TYR A 251 -1.89 -5.86 -15.93
N LEU A 252 -0.95 -6.79 -16.06
CA LEU A 252 -1.13 -8.20 -15.74
C LEU A 252 -0.79 -8.47 -14.27
N ASP A 253 -0.77 -9.75 -13.90
CA ASP A 253 -0.66 -10.27 -12.53
C ASP A 253 0.74 -10.78 -12.16
N GLY A 254 1.75 -10.60 -13.00
CA GLY A 254 3.14 -10.89 -12.65
C GLY A 254 3.64 -9.96 -11.54
N PHE A 255 4.44 -10.49 -10.61
CA PHE A 255 5.20 -9.70 -9.65
C PHE A 255 6.55 -10.33 -9.35
N ALA A 256 7.45 -9.54 -8.78
CA ALA A 256 8.72 -10.00 -8.25
C ALA A 256 8.95 -9.48 -6.84
N ILE A 257 9.85 -10.14 -6.13
CA ILE A 257 10.48 -9.67 -4.91
C ILE A 257 11.94 -9.43 -5.24
N ALA A 258 12.41 -8.20 -5.05
CA ALA A 258 13.82 -7.86 -5.22
C ALA A 258 14.44 -7.47 -3.89
N GLU A 259 15.65 -7.98 -3.62
CA GLU A 259 16.56 -7.43 -2.62
C GLU A 259 17.15 -6.12 -3.18
N ILE A 260 17.13 -5.05 -2.39
CA ILE A 260 17.61 -3.73 -2.79
C ILE A 260 18.95 -3.45 -2.10
N ASP A 261 19.98 -3.12 -2.87
CA ASP A 261 21.27 -2.72 -2.32
C ASP A 261 21.33 -1.23 -1.94
N ALA A 262 22.49 -0.78 -1.43
CA ALA A 262 22.70 0.61 -1.02
C ALA A 262 22.63 1.60 -2.20
N GLU A 263 22.94 1.14 -3.41
CA GLU A 263 22.89 1.90 -4.65
C GLU A 263 21.51 1.92 -5.31
N GLY A 264 20.51 1.23 -4.74
CA GLY A 264 19.15 1.15 -5.28
C GLY A 264 18.99 0.16 -6.44
N GLN A 265 19.93 -0.78 -6.60
CA GLN A 265 19.81 -1.86 -7.58
C GLN A 265 19.03 -3.03 -6.99
N GLY A 266 17.97 -3.43 -7.68
CA GLY A 266 17.19 -4.59 -7.32
C GLY A 266 17.76 -5.89 -7.90
N THR A 267 17.94 -6.90 -7.07
CA THR A 267 18.19 -8.28 -7.49
C THR A 267 16.96 -9.13 -7.21
N ILE A 268 16.32 -9.66 -8.26
CA ILE A 268 15.16 -10.55 -8.10
C ILE A 268 15.58 -11.81 -7.31
N VAL A 269 14.88 -12.04 -6.20
CA VAL A 269 15.03 -13.25 -5.38
C VAL A 269 13.86 -14.22 -5.52
N ALA A 270 12.70 -13.71 -5.99
CA ALA A 270 11.53 -14.51 -6.35
C ALA A 270 10.70 -13.77 -7.42
N GLU A 271 10.04 -14.50 -8.32
CA GLU A 271 9.19 -13.94 -9.37
C GLU A 271 8.04 -14.90 -9.67
N THR A 272 6.86 -14.36 -9.96
CA THR A 272 5.71 -15.10 -10.48
C THR A 272 5.44 -14.68 -11.91
N GLU A 273 5.25 -15.65 -12.80
CA GLU A 273 4.84 -15.38 -14.18
C GLU A 273 3.43 -14.77 -14.25
N GLU A 274 3.17 -14.03 -15.32
CA GLU A 274 1.84 -13.53 -15.66
C GLU A 274 0.93 -14.71 -16.05
N THR A 275 -0.23 -14.83 -15.42
CA THR A 275 -1.19 -15.91 -15.68
C THR A 275 -2.51 -15.43 -16.27
N ILE A 276 -2.83 -14.14 -16.11
CA ILE A 276 -4.01 -13.54 -16.76
C ILE A 276 -3.63 -13.02 -18.15
N SER A 277 -4.57 -13.13 -19.09
CA SER A 277 -4.42 -12.61 -20.46
C SER A 277 -5.15 -11.30 -20.69
N VAL A 278 -6.04 -10.91 -19.76
CA VAL A 278 -6.82 -9.68 -19.82
C VAL A 278 -6.24 -8.70 -18.80
N PRO A 279 -5.79 -7.51 -19.24
CA PRO A 279 -5.31 -6.47 -18.34
C PRO A 279 -6.32 -6.13 -17.24
N THR A 280 -5.82 -5.94 -16.02
CA THR A 280 -6.60 -5.44 -14.89
C THR A 280 -7.23 -4.09 -15.25
N ALA A 281 -8.52 -3.94 -14.93
CA ALA A 281 -9.13 -2.63 -14.92
C ALA A 281 -8.43 -1.76 -13.87
N ARG A 282 -8.23 -0.46 -14.16
CA ARG A 282 -7.60 0.54 -13.26
C ARG A 282 -6.08 0.49 -13.09
N GLN A 283 -5.35 -0.43 -13.71
CA GLN A 283 -3.87 -0.43 -13.68
C GLN A 283 -3.30 -0.66 -12.27
N ILE A 284 -4.02 -1.45 -11.46
CA ILE A 284 -3.73 -1.75 -10.07
C ILE A 284 -3.43 -3.24 -9.93
N HIS A 285 -2.39 -3.55 -9.17
CA HIS A 285 -2.00 -4.88 -8.76
C HIS A 285 -1.53 -4.74 -7.31
N ASN A 286 -2.43 -4.97 -6.35
CA ASN A 286 -2.14 -4.71 -4.95
C ASN A 286 -1.30 -5.85 -4.38
N LEU A 287 -0.10 -5.51 -3.94
CA LEU A 287 0.78 -6.38 -3.17
C LEU A 287 0.92 -5.78 -1.78
N ASN A 288 0.86 -6.64 -0.77
CA ASN A 288 1.34 -6.29 0.56
C ASN A 288 2.02 -7.50 1.19
N VAL A 289 2.91 -7.25 2.15
CA VAL A 289 3.75 -8.28 2.77
C VAL A 289 3.62 -8.20 4.28
N GLN A 290 3.38 -9.35 4.90
CA GLN A 290 3.44 -9.54 6.36
C GLN A 290 4.70 -10.35 6.68
N VAL A 291 5.58 -9.82 7.52
CA VAL A 291 6.83 -10.48 7.92
C VAL A 291 6.67 -11.04 9.34
N ASP A 292 7.01 -12.31 9.52
CA ASP A 292 7.08 -12.98 10.82
C ASP A 292 8.46 -13.67 10.95
N GLY A 293 9.35 -13.03 11.71
CA GLY A 293 10.73 -13.46 11.88
C GLY A 293 11.51 -13.55 10.55
N ASN A 294 11.75 -14.77 10.07
CA ASN A 294 12.47 -15.05 8.82
C ASN A 294 11.55 -15.51 7.69
N GLN A 295 10.24 -15.35 7.84
CA GLN A 295 9.23 -15.69 6.85
C GLN A 295 8.48 -14.43 6.42
N ALA A 296 8.18 -14.32 5.13
CA ALA A 296 7.33 -13.28 4.59
C ALA A 296 6.13 -13.94 3.92
N THR A 297 4.92 -13.48 4.25
CA THR A 297 3.69 -13.84 3.54
C THR A 297 3.34 -12.70 2.60
N ILE A 298 3.29 -12.98 1.30
CA ILE A 298 2.91 -12.03 0.26
C ILE A 298 1.43 -12.23 -0.03
N TYR A 299 0.65 -11.17 0.10
CA TYR A 299 -0.75 -11.13 -0.28
C TYR A 299 -0.86 -10.39 -1.60
N GLN A 300 -1.42 -11.08 -2.59
CA GLN A 300 -1.64 -10.57 -3.93
C GLN A 300 -3.14 -10.43 -4.16
N TYR A 301 -3.58 -9.21 -4.45
CA TYR A 301 -4.92 -8.95 -4.95
C TYR A 301 -4.86 -8.38 -6.36
N VAL A 302 -5.49 -9.12 -7.29
CA VAL A 302 -5.66 -8.73 -8.68
C VAL A 302 -7.13 -8.40 -8.87
N PRO A 303 -7.50 -7.10 -8.99
CA PRO A 303 -8.90 -6.69 -9.04
C PRO A 303 -9.73 -7.49 -10.03
N ALA A 304 -10.83 -8.05 -9.52
CA ALA A 304 -11.79 -8.91 -10.21
C ALA A 304 -11.23 -10.13 -10.94
N ASN A 305 -10.08 -10.61 -10.50
CA ASN A 305 -9.54 -11.88 -10.95
C ASN A 305 -9.44 -12.83 -9.76
N TYR A 306 -8.56 -12.54 -8.82
CA TYR A 306 -8.28 -13.47 -7.72
C TYR A 306 -7.57 -12.78 -6.54
N PHE A 307 -7.56 -13.52 -5.42
CA PHE A 307 -6.63 -13.36 -4.31
C PHE A 307 -5.62 -14.50 -4.34
N ALA A 308 -4.36 -14.24 -3.98
CA ALA A 308 -3.34 -15.29 -3.86
C ALA A 308 -2.38 -14.99 -2.71
N THR A 309 -1.88 -16.04 -2.07
CA THR A 309 -0.82 -15.93 -1.07
C THR A 309 0.41 -16.72 -1.45
N TYR A 310 1.57 -16.19 -1.05
CA TYR A 310 2.87 -16.80 -1.25
C TYR A 310 3.69 -16.70 0.03
N THR A 311 4.62 -17.65 0.21
CA THR A 311 5.50 -17.72 1.39
C THR A 311 6.90 -18.14 0.98
#